data_AF-A0A1V4AWJ0-F1
#
_entry.id   AF-A0A1V4AWJ0-F1
#
_cell.length_a   1.000
_cell.length_b   1.000
_cell.length_c   1.000
_cell.angle_alpha   90.00
_cell.angle_beta   90.00
_cell.angle_gamma   90.00
#
_symmetry.space_group_name_H-M   'P 1'
#
loop_
_entity.id
_entity.type
_entity.pdbx_description
1 polymer ?
#
loop_
_entity_poly.entity_id
_entity_poly.type
_entity_poly.pdbx_seq_one_letter_code
_entity_poly.pdbx_strand_id
1 'polypeptide(L)'
;MNGYTEHLHCLLGLNADMSISKAMHLIKGESSFWINKQKITPYTFEWADEYFAVSVSESMLDKVRFYISSQEEHHKKVTFDQEYEEFVRKYYFGSHG
;
A
#
# COMPACT_ATOMS: atom_id res chain seq x y z
N MET A 1 5.95 6.24 -4.61
CA MET A 1 4.52 5.87 -4.54
C MET A 1 4.09 5.48 -5.93
N ASN A 2 3.39 4.37 -6.09
CA ASN A 2 2.81 3.94 -7.37
C ASN A 2 1.46 3.29 -7.09
N GLY A 3 0.46 3.55 -7.93
CA GLY A 3 -0.90 3.03 -7.76
C GLY A 3 -1.39 2.43 -9.06
N TYR A 4 -2.26 1.44 -8.94
CA TYR A 4 -3.09 0.95 -10.04
C TYR A 4 -4.55 1.30 -9.73
N THR A 5 -5.48 1.08 -10.66
CA THR A 5 -6.87 1.59 -10.62
C THR A 5 -7.64 1.34 -9.30
N GLU A 6 -7.16 0.43 -8.45
CA GLU A 6 -7.88 -0.09 -7.29
C GLU A 6 -7.07 -0.02 -5.97
N HIS A 7 -5.76 0.25 -6.01
CA HIS A 7 -4.89 0.27 -4.81
C HIS A 7 -3.59 1.07 -4.98
N LEU A 8 -2.95 1.40 -3.85
CA LEU A 8 -1.74 2.23 -3.77
C LEU A 8 -0.61 1.51 -3.01
N HIS A 9 0.59 1.50 -3.59
CA HIS A 9 1.82 1.01 -2.96
C HIS A 9 2.73 2.17 -2.52
N CYS A 10 3.06 2.21 -1.22
CA CYS A 10 3.89 3.25 -0.60
C CYS A 10 5.01 2.67 0.26
N LEU A 11 6.20 3.26 0.14
CA LEU A 11 7.30 3.07 1.08
C LEU A 11 7.34 4.28 2.01
N LEU A 12 7.17 4.06 3.31
CA LEU A 12 7.08 5.11 4.32
C LEU A 12 8.26 5.01 5.29
N GLY A 13 8.90 6.15 5.56
CA GLY A 13 9.73 6.32 6.75
C GLY A 13 8.84 6.79 7.89
N LEU A 14 8.75 6.01 8.96
CA LEU A 14 7.95 6.35 10.15
C LEU A 14 8.88 6.64 11.32
N ASN A 15 8.51 7.61 12.16
CA ASN A 15 9.16 7.80 13.44
C ASN A 15 8.89 6.59 14.35
N ALA A 16 9.82 6.29 15.27
CA ALA A 16 9.72 5.13 16.14
C ALA A 16 8.49 5.14 17.08
N ASP A 17 7.91 6.32 17.34
CA ASP A 17 6.72 6.52 18.16
C ASP A 17 5.41 6.46 17.35
N MET A 18 5.48 6.35 16.02
CA MET A 18 4.32 6.29 15.14
C MET A 18 3.98 4.84 14.80
N SER A 19 2.82 4.37 15.25
CA SER A 19 2.30 3.07 14.82
C SER A 19 1.84 3.12 13.36
N ILE A 20 1.98 1.99 12.67
CA ILE A 20 1.49 1.82 11.29
C ILE A 20 -0.02 2.10 11.22
N SER A 21 -0.80 1.62 12.18
CA SER A 21 -2.24 1.86 12.24
C SER A 21 -2.58 3.35 12.30
N LYS A 22 -1.86 4.13 13.12
CA LYS A 22 -2.05 5.57 13.21
C LYS A 22 -1.66 6.27 11.91
N ALA A 23 -0.54 5.87 11.30
CA ALA A 23 -0.12 6.41 10.01
C ALA A 23 -1.17 6.16 8.92
N MET A 24 -1.67 4.93 8.81
CA MET A 24 -2.70 4.56 7.83
C MET A 24 -4.02 5.28 8.08
N HIS A 25 -4.43 5.43 9.34
CA HIS A 25 -5.63 6.19 9.69
C HIS A 25 -5.54 7.65 9.20
N LEU A 26 -4.42 8.32 9.46
CA LEU A 26 -4.20 9.69 9.02
C LEU A 26 -4.16 9.80 7.49
N ILE A 27 -3.40 8.94 6.82
CA ILE A 27 -3.29 8.96 5.35
C ILE A 27 -4.65 8.73 4.70
N LYS A 28 -5.37 7.68 5.11
CA LYS A 28 -6.68 7.34 4.54
C LYS A 28 -7.72 8.42 4.84
N GLY A 29 -7.80 8.88 6.09
CA GLY A 29 -8.76 9.89 6.53
C GLY A 29 -8.56 11.25 5.84
N GLU A 30 -7.34 11.80 5.91
CA GLU A 30 -7.06 13.12 5.35
C GLU A 30 -7.17 13.15 3.83
N SER A 31 -6.71 12.09 3.14
CA SER A 31 -6.85 12.00 1.68
C SER A 31 -8.31 11.86 1.25
N SER A 32 -9.11 11.01 1.91
CA SER A 32 -10.54 10.90 1.62
C SER A 32 -11.26 12.22 1.88
N PHE A 33 -11.00 12.87 3.02
CA PHE A 33 -11.59 14.17 3.32
C PHE A 33 -11.25 15.20 2.24
N TRP A 34 -9.98 15.30 1.86
CA TRP A 34 -9.53 16.28 0.87
C TRP A 34 -10.11 15.99 -0.52
N ILE A 35 -10.06 14.75 -1.00
CA ILE A 35 -10.59 14.34 -2.32
C ILE A 35 -12.08 14.66 -2.42
N ASN A 36 -12.86 14.31 -1.38
CA ASN A 36 -14.29 14.57 -1.33
C ASN A 36 -14.60 16.07 -1.26
N LYS A 37 -13.83 16.81 -0.44
CA LYS A 37 -13.98 18.27 -0.32
C LYS A 37 -13.70 18.98 -1.64
N GLN A 38 -12.69 18.53 -2.39
CA GLN A 38 -12.33 19.10 -3.68
C GLN A 38 -13.22 18.58 -4.83
N LYS A 39 -14.08 17.59 -4.59
CA LYS A 39 -14.92 16.94 -5.62
C LYS A 39 -14.11 16.44 -6.81
N ILE A 40 -12.94 15.83 -6.53
CA ILE A 40 -12.04 15.30 -7.58
C ILE A 40 -12.68 14.12 -8.31
N THR A 41 -13.51 13.34 -7.60
CA THR A 41 -14.28 12.21 -8.14
C THR A 41 -15.77 12.55 -8.20
N PRO A 42 -16.54 11.95 -9.14
CA PRO A 42 -17.99 12.17 -9.24
C PRO A 42 -18.79 11.48 -8.13
N TYR A 43 -18.16 10.58 -7.37
CA TYR A 43 -18.70 9.85 -6.24
C TYR A 43 -17.90 10.15 -4.96
N THR A 44 -18.49 9.85 -3.80
CA THR A 44 -17.76 9.87 -2.53
C THR A 44 -16.63 8.86 -2.60
N PHE A 45 -15.40 9.34 -2.46
CA PHE A 45 -14.20 8.54 -2.39
C PHE A 45 -13.99 8.03 -0.96
N GLU A 46 -13.82 6.71 -0.84
CA GLU A 46 -13.53 6.02 0.41
C GLU A 46 -12.46 4.96 0.15
N TRP A 47 -11.59 4.73 1.13
CA TRP A 47 -10.67 3.60 1.10
C TRP A 47 -11.35 2.36 1.66
N ALA A 48 -10.95 1.17 1.21
CA ALA A 48 -11.29 -0.09 1.88
C ALA A 48 -10.86 -0.04 3.36
N ASP A 49 -11.55 -0.73 4.28
CA ASP A 49 -11.22 -0.70 5.71
C ASP A 49 -9.82 -1.25 6.01
N GLU A 50 -9.43 -2.28 5.27
CA GLU A 50 -8.18 -3.01 5.46
C GLU A 50 -6.97 -2.28 4.87
N TYR A 51 -5.77 -2.72 5.26
CA TYR A 51 -4.50 -2.32 4.66
C TYR A 51 -3.46 -3.42 4.91
N PHE A 52 -2.48 -3.52 4.02
CA PHE A 52 -1.32 -4.39 4.18
C PHE A 52 -0.08 -3.56 4.49
N ALA A 53 0.72 -4.00 5.46
CA ALA A 53 1.97 -3.36 5.81
C ALA A 53 3.04 -4.39 6.17
N VAL A 54 4.26 -4.14 5.69
CA VAL A 54 5.43 -4.98 5.96
C VAL A 54 6.64 -4.09 6.25
N SER A 55 7.45 -4.48 7.23
CA SER A 55 8.72 -3.80 7.52
C SER A 55 9.81 -4.31 6.58
N VAL A 56 10.67 -3.41 6.11
CA VAL A 56 11.78 -3.75 5.21
C VAL A 56 13.10 -3.24 5.79
N SER A 57 14.16 -4.02 5.65
CA SER A 57 15.51 -3.59 6.04
C SER A 57 16.06 -2.55 5.08
N GLU A 58 17.04 -1.77 5.51
CA GLU A 58 17.71 -0.77 4.67
C GLU A 58 18.30 -1.39 3.39
N SER A 59 18.88 -2.58 3.51
CA SER A 59 19.41 -3.36 2.39
C SER A 59 18.39 -3.73 1.32
N MET A 60 17.09 -3.69 1.65
CA MET A 60 15.99 -4.01 0.75
C MET A 60 15.40 -2.77 0.07
N LEU A 61 15.82 -1.56 0.44
CA LEU A 61 15.19 -0.31 -0.02
C LEU A 61 15.20 -0.18 -1.54
N ASP A 62 16.33 -0.44 -2.20
CA ASP A 62 16.42 -0.27 -3.66
C ASP A 62 15.57 -1.31 -4.39
N LYS A 63 15.50 -2.53 -3.86
CA LYS A 63 14.63 -3.58 -4.38
C LYS A 63 13.14 -3.21 -4.23
N VAL A 64 12.76 -2.64 -3.09
CA VAL A 64 11.38 -2.19 -2.84
C VAL A 64 11.02 -0.97 -3.70
N ARG A 65 11.96 -0.02 -3.87
CA ARG A 65 11.78 1.12 -4.79
C ARG A 65 11.54 0.66 -6.21
N PHE A 66 12.37 -0.27 -6.70
CA PHE A 66 12.22 -0.83 -8.03
C PHE A 66 10.87 -1.55 -8.17
N TYR A 67 10.53 -2.40 -7.21
CA TYR A 67 9.23 -3.08 -7.15
C TYR A 67 8.05 -2.10 -7.27
N ILE A 68 8.00 -1.07 -6.41
CA ILE A 68 6.96 -0.03 -6.45
C ILE A 68 6.95 0.67 -7.82
N SER A 69 8.11 1.04 -8.37
CA SER A 69 8.15 1.71 -9.68
C SER A 69 7.62 0.84 -10.83
N SER A 70 7.73 -0.48 -10.72
CA SER A 70 7.25 -1.44 -11.73
C SER A 70 5.79 -1.87 -11.57
N GLN A 71 5.09 -1.46 -10.50
CA GLN A 71 3.73 -1.95 -10.19
C GLN A 71 2.71 -1.69 -11.29
N GLU A 72 2.78 -0.55 -11.98
CA GLU A 72 1.85 -0.24 -13.06
C GLU A 72 1.93 -1.26 -14.21
N GLU A 73 3.14 -1.69 -14.59
CA GLU A 73 3.34 -2.72 -15.61
C GLU A 73 2.98 -4.12 -15.10
N HIS A 74 3.28 -4.40 -13.82
CA HIS A 74 2.93 -5.67 -13.17
C HIS A 74 1.41 -5.90 -13.18
N HIS A 75 0.62 -4.87 -12.85
CA HIS A 75 -0.83 -4.97 -12.79
C HIS A 75 -1.55 -5.03 -14.13
N LYS A 76 -0.83 -4.86 -15.25
CA LYS A 76 -1.37 -5.26 -16.56
C LYS A 76 -1.52 -6.77 -16.70
N LYS A 77 -0.87 -7.56 -15.84
CA LYS A 77 -0.79 -9.02 -15.93
C LYS A 77 -1.26 -9.73 -14.66
N VAL A 78 -1.19 -9.08 -13.51
CA VAL A 78 -1.48 -9.67 -12.19
C VAL A 78 -2.52 -8.83 -11.46
N THR A 79 -3.59 -9.46 -10.98
CA THR A 79 -4.63 -8.76 -10.21
C THR A 79 -4.19 -8.52 -8.78
N PHE A 80 -4.85 -7.58 -8.08
CA PHE A 80 -4.59 -7.33 -6.66
C PHE A 80 -4.77 -8.60 -5.81
N ASP A 81 -5.83 -9.39 -6.04
CA ASP A 81 -6.08 -10.61 -5.28
C ASP A 81 -4.95 -11.64 -5.43
N GLN A 82 -4.43 -11.81 -6.65
CA GLN A 82 -3.30 -12.71 -6.92
C GLN A 82 -2.02 -12.23 -6.22
N GLU A 83 -1.78 -10.92 -6.24
CA GLU A 83 -0.65 -10.31 -5.55
C GLU A 83 -0.78 -10.49 -4.02
N TYR A 84 -1.98 -10.27 -3.46
CA TYR A 84 -2.27 -10.49 -2.05
C TYR A 84 -2.00 -11.94 -1.62
N GLU A 85 -2.49 -12.93 -2.37
CA GLU A 85 -2.22 -14.34 -2.10
C GLU A 85 -0.72 -14.66 -2.12
N GLU A 86 0.04 -14.11 -3.08
CA GLU A 86 1.49 -14.29 -3.14
C GLU A 86 2.18 -13.68 -1.92
N PHE A 87 1.78 -12.47 -1.51
CA PHE A 87 2.32 -11.81 -0.32
C PHE A 87 2.05 -12.61 0.96
N VAL A 88 0.81 -13.07 1.14
CA VAL A 88 0.43 -13.91 2.28
C VAL A 88 1.29 -15.17 2.31
N ARG A 89 1.44 -15.87 1.18
CA ARG A 89 2.29 -17.06 1.08
C ARG A 89 3.75 -16.77 1.45
N LYS A 90 4.30 -15.65 0.97
CA LYS A 90 5.72 -15.33 1.08
C LYS A 90 6.12 -14.81 2.46
N TYR A 91 5.25 -14.06 3.13
CA TYR A 91 5.61 -13.35 4.36
C TYR A 91 4.86 -13.84 5.60
N TYR A 92 3.64 -14.37 5.46
CA TYR A 92 2.86 -14.89 6.60
C TYR A 92 3.07 -16.39 6.83
N PHE A 93 3.26 -17.18 5.77
CA PHE A 93 3.45 -18.63 5.89
C PHE A 93 4.90 -19.09 5.82
N GLY A 94 5.83 -18.26 5.35
CA GLY A 94 7.25 -18.59 5.24
C GLY A 94 8.07 -18.47 6.54
N SER A 95 7.46 -18.01 7.64
CA SER A 95 8.12 -17.75 8.94
C SER A 95 7.80 -18.79 10.02
N HIS A 96 7.12 -19.89 9.67
CA HIS A 96 6.93 -21.07 10.51
C HIS A 96 7.57 -22.31 9.86
N GLY A 97 8.90 -22.32 9.78
CA GLY A 97 9.72 -23.45 9.36
C GLY A 97 11.12 -23.33 9.94
#